data_AF-A0A2M7BRU4-F1
#
_entry.id   AF-A0A2M7BRU4-F1
#
_cell.length_a   1.000
_cell.length_b   1.000
_cell.length_c   1.000
_cell.angle_alpha   90.00
_cell.angle_beta   90.00
_cell.angle_gamma   90.00
#
_symmetry.space_group_name_H-M   'P 1'
#
loop_
_entity.id
_entity.type
_entity.pdbx_description
1 polymer ?
#
loop_
_entity_poly.entity_id
_entity_poly.type
_entity_poly.pdbx_seq_one_letter_code
_entity_poly.pdbx_strand_id
1 'polypeptide(L)'
;LTNGDDVSIFLMGEGVEYLLFSSEKFNIKKQVDTFLKSEKASILACETCMVVRNQEENKTCPISGMKELYALIKESDKMITF
;
A
#
# COMPACT_ATOMS: atom_id res chain seq x y z
N LEU A 1 8.22 -0.91 11.65
CA LEU A 1 7.61 -2.10 12.30
C LEU A 1 8.46 -2.48 13.50
N THR A 2 8.13 -2.00 14.70
CA THR A 2 8.96 -2.19 15.92
C THR A 2 8.48 -3.35 16.79
N ASN A 3 7.26 -3.84 16.56
CA ASN A 3 6.62 -4.86 17.40
C ASN A 3 6.77 -6.29 16.84
N GLY A 4 7.49 -6.46 15.71
CA GLY A 4 7.76 -7.76 15.10
C GLY A 4 6.69 -8.29 14.14
N ASP A 5 5.55 -7.62 14.04
CA ASP A 5 4.43 -8.00 13.17
C ASP A 5 4.76 -7.85 11.67
N ASP A 6 4.19 -8.75 10.86
CA ASP A 6 4.14 -8.63 9.40
C ASP A 6 2.95 -7.74 9.00
N VAL A 7 3.20 -6.71 8.21
CA VAL A 7 2.19 -5.69 7.88
C VAL A 7 2.16 -5.42 6.39
N SER A 8 0.99 -5.61 5.81
CA SER A 8 0.71 -5.36 4.39
C SER A 8 -0.39 -4.32 4.25
N ILE A 9 -0.19 -3.33 3.38
CA ILE A 9 -1.17 -2.30 3.06
C ILE A 9 -1.70 -2.57 1.65
N PHE A 10 -3.03 -2.69 1.50
CA PHE A 10 -3.67 -2.80 0.19
C PHE A 10 -4.42 -1.51 -0.14
N LEU A 11 -3.97 -0.81 -1.18
CA LEU A 11 -4.50 0.48 -1.62
C LEU A 11 -5.58 0.27 -2.68
N MET A 12 -6.73 0.91 -2.46
CA MET A 12 -7.85 0.95 -3.41
C MET A 12 -8.43 2.35 -3.50
N GLY A 13 -9.27 2.59 -4.52
CA GLY A 13 -9.95 3.87 -4.68
C GLY A 13 -8.95 5.02 -4.83
N GLU A 14 -9.16 6.13 -4.13
CA GLU A 14 -8.25 7.29 -4.10
C GLU A 14 -6.95 6.98 -3.33
N GLY A 15 -6.92 5.93 -2.51
CA GLY A 15 -5.73 5.52 -1.77
C GLY A 15 -4.55 5.16 -2.67
N VAL A 16 -4.78 4.81 -3.94
CA VAL A 16 -3.71 4.55 -4.90
C VAL A 16 -2.93 5.81 -5.32
N GLU A 17 -3.49 6.99 -5.07
CA GLU A 17 -2.90 8.30 -5.37
C GLU A 17 -2.12 8.87 -4.16
N TYR A 18 -1.89 8.07 -3.11
CA TYR A 18 -1.30 8.51 -1.84
C TYR A 18 -0.03 9.36 -1.96
N LEU A 19 0.82 9.12 -2.98
CA LEU A 19 2.03 9.91 -3.21
C LEU A 19 1.75 11.33 -3.74
N LEU A 20 0.65 11.55 -4.46
CA LEU A 20 0.24 12.87 -4.94
C LEU A 20 -0.13 13.81 -3.80
N PHE A 21 -0.60 13.26 -2.68
CA PHE A 21 -0.97 14.02 -1.48
C PHE A 21 0.22 14.28 -0.55
N SER A 22 1.43 13.84 -0.91
CA SER A 22 2.63 14.10 -0.11
C SER A 22 2.98 15.59 -0.12
N SER A 23 3.20 16.17 1.05
CA SER A 23 3.56 17.58 1.23
C SER A 23 4.71 17.74 2.25
N GLU A 24 5.20 18.97 2.45
CA GLU A 24 6.21 19.22 3.50
C GLU A 24 5.67 18.94 4.91
N LYS A 25 4.42 19.34 5.17
CA LYS A 25 3.76 19.11 6.47
C LYS A 25 3.44 17.64 6.69
N PHE A 26 3.04 16.93 5.63
CA PHE A 26 2.70 15.51 5.65
C PHE A 26 3.50 14.78 4.57
N ASN A 27 4.75 14.46 4.89
CA ASN A 27 5.67 13.82 3.94
C ASN A 27 5.38 12.32 3.85
N ILE A 28 4.36 11.98 3.07
CA ILE A 28 3.90 10.59 2.84
C ILE A 28 5.00 9.78 2.18
N LYS A 29 5.75 10.37 1.23
CA LYS A 29 6.87 9.70 0.56
C LYS A 29 7.91 9.18 1.55
N LYS A 30 8.36 10.03 2.47
CA LYS A 30 9.31 9.63 3.53
C LYS A 30 8.75 8.56 4.46
N GLN A 31 7.45 8.61 4.77
CA GLN A 31 6.79 7.59 5.60
C GLN A 31 6.77 6.23 4.89
N VAL A 32 6.44 6.21 3.60
CA VAL A 32 6.45 5.00 2.76
C VAL A 32 7.86 4.43 2.64
N ASP A 33 8.85 5.28 2.34
CA ASP A 33 10.26 4.87 2.30
C ASP A 33 10.72 4.30 3.65
N THR A 34 10.24 4.85 4.76
CA THR A 34 10.59 4.35 6.11
C THR A 34 9.87 3.04 6.42
N PHE A 35 8.62 2.89 6.00
CA PHE A 35 7.83 1.68 6.17
C PHE A 35 8.46 0.51 5.42
N LEU A 36 8.79 0.71 4.13
CA LEU A 36 9.35 -0.30 3.23
C LEU A 36 10.82 -0.65 3.51
N LYS A 37 11.50 0.01 4.46
CA LYS A 37 12.83 -0.43 4.95
C LYS A 37 12.79 -1.76 5.69
N SER A 38 11.61 -2.17 6.16
CA SER A 38 11.43 -3.46 6.83
C SER A 38 11.06 -4.53 5.80
N GLU A 39 11.73 -5.67 5.84
CA GLU A 39 11.38 -6.84 5.01
C GLU A 39 9.99 -7.42 5.33
N LYS A 40 9.43 -7.04 6.49
CA LYS A 40 8.10 -7.43 6.98
C LYS A 40 6.99 -6.47 6.53
N ALA A 41 7.32 -5.47 5.73
CA ALA A 41 6.41 -4.43 5.26
C ALA A 41 6.16 -4.60 3.76
N SER A 42 4.88 -4.57 3.34
CA SER A 42 4.53 -4.52 1.93
C SER A 42 3.41 -3.50 1.66
N ILE A 43 3.42 -2.94 0.46
CA ILE A 43 2.32 -2.11 -0.05
C ILE A 43 1.95 -2.66 -1.42
N LEU A 44 0.65 -2.88 -1.62
CA LEU A 44 0.04 -3.40 -2.83
C LEU A 44 -1.02 -2.42 -3.30
N ALA A 45 -1.18 -2.24 -4.61
CA ALA A 45 -2.18 -1.35 -5.17
C ALA A 45 -3.10 -2.10 -6.13
N CYS A 46 -4.40 -1.85 -6.01
CA CYS A 46 -5.40 -2.40 -6.90
C CYS A 46 -5.17 -1.93 -8.35
N GLU A 47 -4.88 -2.90 -9.24
CA GLU A 47 -4.61 -2.67 -10.66
C GLU A 47 -5.67 -1.79 -11.32
N THR A 48 -6.94 -2.17 -11.17
CA THR A 48 -8.04 -1.47 -11.81
C THR A 48 -8.14 -0.04 -11.33
N CYS A 49 -7.86 0.23 -10.04
CA CYS A 49 -7.85 1.59 -9.51
C CYS A 49 -6.70 2.42 -10.10
N MET A 50 -5.51 1.85 -10.24
CA MET A 50 -4.36 2.51 -10.87
C MET A 50 -4.68 2.90 -12.32
N VAL A 51 -5.19 1.96 -13.10
CA VAL A 51 -5.53 2.16 -14.52
C VAL A 51 -6.61 3.23 -14.70
N VAL A 52 -7.72 3.15 -13.96
CA VAL A 52 -8.83 4.11 -14.07
C VAL A 52 -8.41 5.53 -13.66
N ARG A 53 -7.39 5.66 -12.81
CA ARG A 53 -6.85 6.94 -12.32
C ARG A 53 -5.58 7.39 -13.03
N ASN A 54 -5.22 6.75 -14.15
CA ASN A 54 -4.02 7.05 -14.94
C ASN A 54 -2.73 7.10 -14.08
N GLN A 55 -2.62 6.26 -13.06
CA GLN A 55 -1.41 6.14 -12.26
C GLN A 55 -0.44 5.18 -12.96
N GLU A 56 0.79 5.63 -13.23
CA GLU A 56 1.83 4.77 -13.76
C GLU A 56 2.25 3.70 -12.73
N GLU A 57 2.58 2.50 -13.22
CA GLU A 57 3.26 1.49 -12.42
C GLU A 57 4.54 2.08 -11.83
N ASN A 58 4.65 2.09 -10.49
CA ASN A 58 5.89 2.50 -9.82
C ASN A 58 6.60 1.28 -9.22
N LYS A 59 7.92 1.37 -9.07
CA LYS A 59 8.74 0.31 -8.45
C LYS A 59 8.42 0.08 -6.96
N THR A 60 7.69 1.00 -6.34
CA THR A 60 7.36 1.00 -4.90
C THR A 60 6.14 0.13 -4.60
N CYS A 61 5.29 -0.16 -5.58
CA CYS A 61 4.02 -0.84 -5.38
C CYS A 61 3.72 -1.78 -6.55
N PRO A 62 3.97 -3.10 -6.42
CA PRO A 62 3.56 -4.05 -7.44
C PRO A 62 2.04 -4.02 -7.58
N ILE A 63 1.59 -4.08 -8.84
CA ILE A 63 0.17 -4.17 -9.16
C ILE A 63 -0.41 -5.47 -8.57
N SER A 64 -1.60 -5.35 -8.00
CA SER A 64 -2.29 -6.43 -7.30
C SER A 64 -3.78 -6.44 -7.65
N GLY A 65 -4.39 -7.62 -7.64
CA GLY A 65 -5.80 -7.80 -7.94
C GLY A 65 -6.64 -8.04 -6.69
N MET A 66 -7.94 -8.21 -6.91
CA MET A 66 -8.88 -8.57 -5.83
C MET A 66 -8.61 -9.95 -5.22
N LYS A 67 -7.89 -10.84 -5.93
CA LYS A 67 -7.51 -12.17 -5.43
C LYS A 67 -6.46 -12.05 -4.33
N GLU A 68 -5.48 -11.17 -4.52
CA GLU A 68 -4.43 -10.89 -3.55
C GLU A 68 -5.00 -10.18 -2.33
N LEU A 69 -5.95 -9.25 -2.51
CA LEU A 69 -6.70 -8.68 -1.38
C LEU A 69 -7.41 -9.78 -0.60
N TYR A 70 -8.12 -10.68 -1.28
CA TYR A 70 -8.78 -11.80 -0.60
C TYR A 70 -7.78 -12.70 0.16
N ALA A 71 -6.61 -12.99 -0.42
CA ALA A 71 -5.55 -13.75 0.23
C ALA A 71 -5.04 -13.03 1.49
N LEU A 72 -4.72 -11.73 1.39
CA LEU A 72 -4.32 -10.91 2.54
C LEU A 72 -5.35 -11.00 3.66
N ILE A 73 -6.64 -10.87 3.34
CA ILE A 73 -7.72 -10.94 4.33
C ILE A 73 -7.77 -12.32 5.00
N LYS A 74 -7.64 -13.38 4.21
CA LYS A 74 -7.69 -14.76 4.69
C LYS A 74 -6.51 -15.12 5.59
N GLU A 75 -5.34 -14.57 5.28
CA GLU A 75 -4.07 -14.90 5.95
C GLU A 75 -3.74 -13.97 7.13
N SER A 76 -4.35 -12.79 7.19
CA SER A 76 -4.10 -11.82 8.26
C SER A 76 -4.83 -12.18 9.55
N ASP A 77 -4.12 -12.14 10.67
CA ASP A 77 -4.72 -12.27 12.01
C ASP A 77 -5.66 -11.09 12.34
N LYS A 78 -5.40 -9.93 11.74
CA LYS A 78 -6.13 -8.68 11.99
C LYS A 78 -6.24 -7.86 10.70
N MET A 79 -7.42 -7.27 10.49
CA MET A 79 -7.68 -6.34 9.39
C MET A 79 -8.10 -4.98 9.95
N ILE A 80 -7.54 -3.90 9.41
CA ILE A 80 -7.92 -2.52 9.72
C ILE A 80 -8.18 -1.80 8.40
N THR A 81 -9.31 -1.11 8.29
CA THR A 81 -9.71 -0.32 7.12
C THR A 81 -9.82 1.16 7.50
N PHE A 82 -9.34 2.05 6.63
CA PHE A 82 -9.34 3.51 6.81
C PHE A 82 -10.17 4.21 5.74
#